data_AF-A0A518HNL2-F1
#
_entry.id   AF-A0A518HNL2-F1
#
_cell.length_a   1.000
_cell.length_b   1.000
_cell.length_c   1.000
_cell.angle_alpha   90.00
_cell.angle_beta   90.00
_cell.angle_gamma   90.00
#
_symmetry.space_group_name_H-M   'P 1'
#
loop_
_entity.id
_entity.type
_entity.pdbx_description
1 polymer ?
#
loop_
_entity_poly.entity_id
_entity_poly.type
_entity_poly.pdbx_seq_one_letter_code
_entity_poly.pdbx_strand_id
1 'polypeptide(L)'
;MPLCIDFRRHAKVALRRVIVGPGIAALFTITGGLLGSTSPGMAAERWTSLDGSSTVEAEFIGLWGNNVVLELPGPRRVSVSVDNLIANSRIQARRMGEEQSRRRAELRQQILADAKEAAAPAPTPLPVPPTPPPYQRLNSSGGLLAQLEWLDQQNKNGHGLIAAFDSLPLNYQNDVERLMRASVAKLDMQGMRQILGSVHSVGDLVVTRQRWFFSHPRLQAIDADARDTLKSVLLSIGGLIRDGLDPDELKLDELATTPLRTWLIGLDTRLAPHIAAMNEQMQTLGIEPSSYEVKEEKDGKATVEITNGELKQTVNFITVDGMWLPADSEAEKWAEAMKKWEDALAGTADGSLLAGGAAQMVPMFLDPILQPALAAESAREFHSAMDGWFAMAAPLVAQMQSFGVGNRRGMNPYGGGYNDYDMEMDMEMDMDMDMDMEMEMDMEMEMDMEMEMDMDMEMDMPGEGF
;
A
#
# COMPACT_ATOMS: atom_id res chain seq x y z
N MET A 1 12.12 3.84 22.98
CA MET A 1 10.76 4.39 22.77
C MET A 1 9.77 3.24 22.61
N PRO A 2 8.97 2.90 23.63
CA PRO A 2 7.72 2.23 23.42
C PRO A 2 6.59 3.22 23.71
N LEU A 3 6.33 4.10 22.75
CA LEU A 3 4.94 4.35 22.34
C LEU A 3 4.63 3.36 21.21
N CYS A 4 5.01 2.09 21.41
CA CYS A 4 4.33 0.98 20.77
C CYS A 4 3.01 0.85 21.52
N ILE A 5 1.97 1.50 21.00
CA ILE A 5 0.64 0.93 21.16
C ILE A 5 0.78 -0.51 20.67
N ASP A 6 0.55 -1.45 21.57
CA ASP A 6 0.74 -2.88 21.36
C ASP A 6 -0.17 -3.35 20.21
N PHE A 7 0.36 -3.33 19.00
CA PHE A 7 -0.33 -3.74 17.77
C PHE A 7 -0.62 -5.24 17.73
N ARG A 8 -0.21 -6.04 18.74
CA ARG A 8 -0.40 -7.50 18.76
C ARG A 8 -1.74 -7.97 19.33
N ARG A 9 -2.62 -7.10 19.83
CA ARG A 9 -3.90 -7.52 20.46
C ARG A 9 -5.21 -7.17 19.74
N HIS A 10 -5.21 -6.46 18.60
CA HIS A 10 -6.47 -5.94 18.03
C HIS A 10 -6.71 -6.35 16.58
N ALA A 11 -7.10 -7.62 16.42
CA ALA A 11 -7.79 -8.11 15.23
C ALA A 11 -8.96 -8.97 15.69
N LYS A 12 -10.12 -8.34 15.95
CA LYS A 12 -11.44 -8.98 16.04
C LYS A 12 -12.50 -7.92 16.36
N VAL A 13 -13.62 -8.00 15.61
CA VAL A 13 -14.91 -7.27 15.82
C VAL A 13 -14.83 -5.80 15.35
N ALA A 14 -15.73 -5.20 14.56
CA ALA A 14 -17.13 -5.46 14.28
C ALA A 14 -17.47 -5.16 12.81
N LEU A 15 -18.38 -5.94 12.23
CA LEU A 15 -19.03 -5.61 10.97
C LEU A 15 -20.51 -5.96 11.15
N ARG A 16 -21.42 -5.01 11.31
CA ARG A 16 -22.87 -5.29 11.13
C ARG A 16 -23.68 -4.03 10.79
N ARG A 17 -24.29 -4.10 9.61
CA ARG A 17 -25.57 -3.55 9.14
C ARG A 17 -25.77 -2.02 9.15
N VAL A 18 -25.83 -1.45 7.94
CA VAL A 18 -26.93 -0.55 7.56
C VAL A 18 -27.40 -0.89 6.14
N ILE A 19 -28.69 -1.19 6.02
CA ILE A 19 -29.48 -1.22 4.78
C ILE A 19 -30.12 0.15 4.66
N VAL A 20 -29.88 0.92 3.58
CA VAL A 20 -30.86 1.85 2.98
C VAL A 20 -30.52 2.02 1.50
N GLY A 21 -31.51 1.82 0.63
CA GLY A 21 -31.44 2.04 -0.81
C GLY A 21 -31.68 3.51 -1.23
N PRO A 22 -32.31 3.76 -2.38
CA PRO A 22 -31.62 4.03 -3.63
C PRO A 22 -31.75 5.50 -4.05
N GLY A 23 -30.77 6.04 -4.77
CA GLY A 23 -30.95 7.33 -5.42
C GLY A 23 -29.74 7.90 -6.16
N ILE A 24 -29.72 7.66 -7.49
CA ILE A 24 -29.35 8.62 -8.56
C ILE A 24 -27.86 9.04 -8.63
N ALA A 25 -27.15 9.13 -9.75
CA ALA A 25 -27.24 8.66 -11.14
C ALA A 25 -25.94 9.18 -11.84
N ALA A 26 -25.48 8.46 -12.86
CA ALA A 26 -24.48 8.86 -13.87
C ALA A 26 -22.99 8.79 -13.41
N LEU A 27 -22.01 8.30 -14.19
CA LEU A 27 -21.83 8.23 -15.64
C LEU A 27 -20.94 7.02 -16.06
N PHE A 28 -21.42 6.28 -17.07
CA PHE A 28 -20.76 5.61 -18.21
C PHE A 28 -19.70 4.50 -18.03
N THR A 29 -20.18 3.27 -18.22
CA THR A 29 -19.51 2.20 -18.99
C THR A 29 -19.77 2.35 -20.48
N ILE A 30 -18.70 2.22 -21.27
CA ILE A 30 -18.71 2.07 -22.73
C ILE A 30 -18.45 0.60 -23.03
N THR A 31 -19.44 -0.13 -23.57
CA THR A 31 -19.34 -1.04 -24.73
C THR A 31 -20.61 -1.88 -24.86
N GLY A 32 -21.25 -1.81 -26.03
CA GLY A 32 -22.43 -2.62 -26.38
C GLY A 32 -23.40 -1.93 -27.33
N GLY A 33 -22.88 -1.33 -28.41
CA GLY A 33 -23.66 -0.59 -29.39
C GLY A 33 -23.13 -0.78 -30.81
N LEU A 34 -23.04 -2.03 -31.29
CA LEU A 34 -23.28 -2.28 -32.70
C LEU A 34 -24.79 -2.16 -32.89
N LEU A 35 -25.25 -0.97 -33.29
CA LEU A 35 -26.47 -0.66 -34.06
C LEU A 35 -26.75 0.85 -33.96
N GLY A 36 -26.47 1.57 -35.05
CA GLY A 36 -27.17 2.81 -35.44
C GLY A 36 -26.98 4.05 -34.56
N SER A 37 -25.79 4.64 -34.53
CA SER A 37 -25.66 6.07 -34.21
C SER A 37 -25.98 6.91 -35.46
N THR A 38 -27.16 7.52 -35.51
CA THR A 38 -27.45 8.59 -36.47
C THR A 38 -26.71 9.86 -36.04
N SER A 39 -25.62 10.17 -36.74
CA SER A 39 -24.91 11.45 -36.61
C SER A 39 -25.84 12.62 -36.96
N PRO A 40 -25.74 13.78 -36.28
CA PRO A 40 -26.42 14.99 -36.72
C PRO A 40 -25.88 15.40 -38.11
N GLY A 41 -26.78 15.73 -39.03
CA GLY A 41 -26.50 15.88 -40.46
C GLY A 41 -25.33 16.80 -40.78
N MET A 42 -24.19 16.19 -41.09
CA MET A 42 -23.19 16.81 -41.96
C MET A 42 -23.81 16.93 -43.35
N ALA A 43 -23.71 18.10 -43.96
CA ALA A 43 -24.21 18.31 -45.32
C ALA A 43 -23.52 17.29 -46.26
N ALA A 44 -24.31 16.43 -46.91
CA ALA A 44 -23.81 15.42 -47.84
C ALA A 44 -22.96 16.08 -48.94
N GLU A 45 -21.74 15.57 -49.18
CA GLU A 45 -20.86 16.15 -50.17
C GLU A 45 -21.35 15.88 -51.61
N ARG A 46 -21.10 16.81 -52.52
CA ARG A 46 -21.49 16.69 -53.94
C ARG A 46 -20.38 16.07 -54.79
N TRP A 47 -20.72 15.00 -55.49
CA TRP A 47 -19.81 14.22 -56.34
C TRP A 47 -20.33 14.20 -57.78
N THR A 48 -19.54 14.69 -58.73
CA THR A 48 -19.95 14.80 -60.14
C THR A 48 -19.05 13.96 -61.05
N SER A 49 -19.68 13.21 -61.97
CA SER A 49 -18.98 12.42 -62.99
C SER A 49 -18.26 13.30 -64.01
N LEU A 50 -17.19 12.78 -64.61
CA LEU A 50 -16.29 13.51 -65.52
C LEU A 50 -17.02 14.19 -66.70
N ASP A 51 -18.08 13.56 -67.20
CA ASP A 51 -18.92 14.06 -68.29
C ASP A 51 -20.00 15.06 -67.84
N GLY A 52 -20.13 15.29 -66.52
CA GLY A 52 -21.12 16.16 -65.91
C GLY A 52 -22.55 15.61 -65.95
N SER A 53 -22.77 14.39 -66.44
CA SER A 53 -24.12 13.83 -66.64
C SER A 53 -24.79 13.38 -65.35
N SER A 54 -24.01 13.11 -64.30
CA SER A 54 -24.50 12.65 -63.01
C SER A 54 -23.84 13.41 -61.86
N THR A 55 -24.65 13.87 -60.92
CA THR A 55 -24.19 14.45 -59.64
C THR A 55 -24.96 13.78 -58.52
N VAL A 56 -24.24 13.28 -57.53
CA VAL A 56 -24.82 12.63 -56.35
C VAL A 56 -24.38 13.36 -55.09
N GLU A 57 -25.29 13.43 -54.13
CA GLU A 57 -24.98 13.84 -52.76
C GLU A 57 -24.73 12.57 -51.96
N ALA A 58 -23.52 12.41 -51.43
CA ALA A 58 -23.09 11.19 -50.76
C ALA A 58 -21.96 11.49 -49.77
N GLU A 59 -21.92 10.73 -48.67
CA GLU A 59 -20.89 10.84 -47.63
C GLU A 59 -19.62 10.09 -48.05
N PHE A 60 -18.46 10.70 -47.83
CA PHE A 60 -17.17 10.06 -48.09
C PHE A 60 -16.85 8.98 -47.04
N ILE A 61 -16.77 7.72 -47.47
CA ILE A 61 -16.38 6.60 -46.60
C ILE A 61 -14.88 6.36 -46.63
N GLY A 62 -14.26 6.44 -47.81
CA GLY A 62 -12.82 6.24 -47.92
C GLY A 62 -12.30 6.20 -49.36
N LEU A 63 -10.98 6.17 -49.47
CA LEU A 63 -10.25 6.03 -50.73
C LEU A 63 -9.42 4.74 -50.68
N TRP A 64 -9.71 3.79 -51.59
CA TRP A 64 -8.99 2.53 -51.72
C TRP A 64 -8.37 2.43 -53.10
N GLY A 65 -7.03 2.49 -53.16
CA GLY A 65 -6.32 2.62 -54.44
C GLY A 65 -6.76 3.89 -55.17
N ASN A 66 -7.31 3.73 -56.37
CA ASN A 66 -7.83 4.83 -57.20
C ASN A 66 -9.35 4.98 -57.15
N ASN A 67 -10.04 4.33 -56.20
CA ASN A 67 -11.49 4.36 -56.10
C ASN A 67 -11.93 5.05 -54.81
N VAL A 68 -12.79 6.06 -54.93
CA VAL A 68 -13.51 6.64 -53.80
C VAL A 68 -14.75 5.80 -53.52
N VAL A 69 -15.04 5.55 -52.25
CA VAL A 69 -16.28 4.90 -51.83
C VAL A 69 -17.13 5.90 -51.08
N LEU A 70 -18.38 5.95 -51.51
CA LEU A 70 -19.37 6.92 -51.09
C LEU A 70 -20.59 6.18 -50.55
N GLU A 71 -21.17 6.70 -49.48
CA GLU A 71 -22.44 6.25 -48.94
C GLU A 71 -23.53 7.24 -49.34
N LEU A 72 -24.48 6.75 -50.14
CA LEU A 72 -25.63 7.53 -50.57
C LEU A 72 -26.65 7.64 -49.42
N PRO A 73 -27.63 8.55 -49.49
CA PRO A 73 -28.76 8.57 -48.55
C PRO A 73 -29.46 7.20 -48.49
N GLY A 74 -29.34 6.52 -47.35
CA GLY A 74 -29.80 5.13 -47.14
C GLY A 74 -28.64 4.12 -47.03
N PRO A 75 -28.90 2.79 -46.99
CA PRO A 75 -27.85 1.78 -46.76
C PRO A 75 -27.05 1.42 -48.02
N ARG A 76 -26.95 2.33 -49.01
CA ARG A 76 -26.35 2.04 -50.32
C ARG A 76 -24.95 2.65 -50.42
N ARG A 77 -23.97 1.84 -50.78
CA ARG A 77 -22.58 2.26 -51.01
C ARG A 77 -22.21 2.09 -52.47
N VAL A 78 -21.44 3.04 -53.00
CA VAL A 78 -20.96 3.03 -54.39
C VAL A 78 -19.46 3.28 -54.39
N SER A 79 -18.75 2.57 -55.25
CA SER A 79 -17.33 2.79 -55.52
C SER A 79 -17.18 3.43 -56.89
N VAL A 80 -16.50 4.58 -56.95
CA VAL A 80 -16.28 5.35 -58.17
C VAL A 80 -14.78 5.56 -58.34
N SER A 81 -14.26 5.31 -59.54
CA SER A 81 -12.88 5.65 -59.85
C SER A 81 -12.70 7.17 -59.80
N VAL A 82 -11.64 7.63 -59.14
CA VAL A 82 -11.30 9.06 -59.08
C VAL A 82 -11.10 9.63 -60.50
N ASP A 83 -10.59 8.83 -61.43
CA ASP A 83 -10.43 9.24 -62.84
C ASP A 83 -11.77 9.49 -63.56
N ASN A 84 -12.87 8.99 -63.02
CA ASN A 84 -14.21 9.21 -63.58
C ASN A 84 -14.94 10.41 -62.94
N LEU A 85 -14.28 11.19 -62.09
CA LEU A 85 -14.83 12.40 -61.46
C LEU A 85 -14.33 13.68 -62.13
N ILE A 86 -15.08 14.78 -62.02
CA ILE A 86 -14.58 16.11 -62.42
C ILE A 86 -13.43 16.56 -61.50
N ALA A 87 -12.65 17.55 -61.96
CA ALA A 87 -11.48 18.06 -61.25
C ALA A 87 -11.76 18.44 -59.77
N ASN A 88 -12.88 19.13 -59.49
CA ASN A 88 -13.23 19.51 -58.12
C ASN A 88 -13.48 18.30 -57.22
N SER A 89 -14.29 17.34 -57.65
CA SER A 89 -14.57 16.10 -56.90
C SER A 89 -13.32 15.21 -56.78
N ARG A 90 -12.38 15.24 -57.75
CA ARG A 90 -11.07 14.56 -57.62
C ARG A 90 -10.20 15.17 -56.54
N ILE A 91 -10.06 16.50 -56.54
CA ILE A 91 -9.28 17.23 -55.52
C ILE A 91 -9.89 16.95 -54.14
N GLN A 92 -11.21 16.95 -54.06
CA GLN A 92 -11.96 16.65 -52.84
C GLN A 92 -11.71 15.21 -52.35
N ALA A 93 -11.83 14.19 -53.22
CA ALA A 93 -11.55 12.79 -52.89
C ALA A 93 -10.11 12.60 -52.36
N ARG A 94 -9.12 13.23 -53.02
CA ARG A 94 -7.72 13.14 -52.62
C ARG A 94 -7.48 13.79 -51.27
N ARG A 95 -7.98 15.02 -51.07
CA ARG A 95 -7.88 15.75 -49.79
C ARG A 95 -8.49 14.94 -48.63
N MET A 96 -9.70 14.42 -48.82
CA MET A 96 -10.37 13.61 -47.78
C MET A 96 -9.66 12.28 -47.54
N GLY A 97 -9.14 11.63 -48.60
CA GLY A 97 -8.35 10.41 -48.48
C GLY A 97 -7.02 10.61 -47.74
N GLU A 98 -6.33 11.73 -48.00
CA GLU A 98 -5.13 12.15 -47.29
C GLU A 98 -5.44 12.45 -45.82
N GLU A 99 -6.52 13.18 -45.52
CA GLU A 99 -6.95 13.49 -44.16
C GLU A 99 -7.32 12.24 -43.37
N GLN A 100 -8.13 11.33 -43.94
CA GLN A 100 -8.42 10.05 -43.30
C GLN A 100 -7.16 9.21 -43.08
N SER A 101 -6.22 9.19 -44.03
CA SER A 101 -4.96 8.45 -43.89
C SER A 101 -4.10 9.03 -42.76
N ARG A 102 -4.05 10.36 -42.64
CA ARG A 102 -3.40 11.06 -41.53
C ARG A 102 -4.06 10.72 -40.19
N ARG A 103 -5.39 10.85 -40.08
CA ARG A 103 -6.15 10.50 -38.87
C ARG A 103 -5.96 9.04 -38.46
N ARG A 104 -5.96 8.10 -39.42
CA ARG A 104 -5.68 6.68 -39.14
C ARG A 104 -4.26 6.46 -38.65
N ALA A 105 -3.27 7.17 -39.21
CA ALA A 105 -1.89 7.09 -38.76
C ALA A 105 -1.73 7.65 -37.34
N GLU A 106 -2.34 8.79 -37.04
CA GLU A 106 -2.39 9.40 -35.69
C GLU A 106 -3.06 8.46 -34.69
N LEU A 107 -4.24 7.92 -35.01
CA LEU A 107 -4.94 6.96 -34.15
C LEU A 107 -4.12 5.70 -33.91
N ARG A 108 -3.44 5.18 -34.95
CA ARG A 108 -2.54 4.03 -34.81
C ARG A 108 -1.38 4.33 -33.87
N GLN A 109 -0.77 5.52 -33.98
CA GLN A 109 0.28 5.94 -33.08
C GLN A 109 -0.21 6.05 -31.64
N GLN A 110 -1.40 6.60 -31.42
CA GLN A 110 -2.03 6.66 -30.10
C GLN A 110 -2.26 5.25 -29.54
N ILE A 111 -2.89 4.35 -30.29
CA ILE A 111 -3.12 2.95 -29.85
C ILE A 111 -1.79 2.24 -29.51
N LEU A 112 -0.74 2.46 -30.31
CA LEU A 112 0.58 1.88 -30.04
C LEU A 112 1.22 2.48 -28.79
N ALA A 113 1.06 3.78 -28.56
CA ALA A 113 1.54 4.45 -27.36
C ALA A 113 0.79 3.95 -26.12
N ASP A 114 -0.54 3.86 -26.16
CA ASP A 114 -1.38 3.35 -25.09
C ASP A 114 -1.07 1.89 -24.77
N ALA A 115 -0.87 1.05 -25.80
CA ALA A 115 -0.48 -0.35 -25.63
C ALA A 115 0.91 -0.47 -24.99
N LYS A 116 1.87 0.37 -25.40
CA LYS A 116 3.21 0.41 -24.80
C LYS A 116 3.13 0.87 -23.34
N GLU A 117 2.32 1.87 -23.05
CA GLU A 117 2.11 2.36 -21.70
C GLU A 117 1.44 1.28 -20.83
N ALA A 118 0.37 0.64 -21.30
CA ALA A 118 -0.31 -0.43 -20.59
C ALA A 118 0.59 -1.64 -20.31
N ALA A 119 1.55 -1.93 -21.21
CA ALA A 119 2.55 -2.98 -21.03
C ALA A 119 3.72 -2.58 -20.11
N ALA A 120 3.91 -1.28 -19.84
CA ALA A 120 4.97 -0.79 -18.97
C ALA A 120 4.79 -1.27 -17.52
N PRO A 121 5.89 -1.48 -16.77
CA PRO A 121 5.83 -2.00 -15.40
C PRO A 121 5.18 -1.04 -14.40
N ALA A 122 5.30 0.27 -14.64
CA ALA A 122 4.67 1.32 -13.87
C ALA A 122 4.35 2.53 -14.79
N PRO A 123 3.44 3.42 -14.37
CA PRO A 123 3.31 4.75 -14.96
C PRO A 123 4.63 5.54 -14.90
N THR A 124 4.80 6.50 -15.82
CA THR A 124 5.94 7.40 -15.84
C THR A 124 5.42 8.85 -16.00
N PRO A 125 5.66 9.76 -15.04
CA PRO A 125 6.39 9.55 -13.78
C PRO A 125 5.65 8.62 -12.81
N LEU A 126 6.37 8.10 -11.81
CA LEU A 126 5.75 7.34 -10.73
C LEU A 126 4.77 8.23 -9.96
N PRO A 127 3.63 7.69 -9.49
CA PRO A 127 2.71 8.43 -8.64
C PRO A 127 3.41 8.78 -7.33
N VAL A 128 3.34 10.05 -6.95
CA VAL A 128 3.84 10.55 -5.66
C VAL A 128 2.62 11.04 -4.88
N PRO A 129 2.46 10.68 -3.60
CA PRO A 129 1.39 11.21 -2.78
C PRO A 129 1.49 12.74 -2.65
N PRO A 130 0.36 13.41 -2.37
CA PRO A 130 0.38 14.85 -2.14
C PRO A 130 1.26 15.22 -0.95
N THR A 131 1.92 16.36 -1.03
CA THR A 131 2.72 16.88 0.09
C THR A 131 1.80 17.34 1.22
N PRO A 132 1.97 16.84 2.45
CA PRO A 132 1.14 17.23 3.58
C PRO A 132 1.50 18.64 4.08
N PRO A 133 0.66 19.26 4.93
CA PRO A 133 1.02 20.50 5.61
C PRO A 133 2.33 20.31 6.38
N PRO A 134 3.20 21.33 6.45
CA PRO A 134 4.50 21.20 7.12
C PRO A 134 4.34 20.96 8.62
N TYR A 135 5.30 20.25 9.20
CA TYR A 135 5.38 19.98 10.64
C TYR A 135 5.25 21.26 11.46
N GLN A 136 4.41 21.21 12.49
CA GLN A 136 4.22 22.30 13.44
C GLN A 136 4.73 21.84 14.80
N ARG A 137 5.62 22.61 15.43
CA ARG A 137 6.06 22.33 16.79
C ARG A 137 4.92 22.50 17.78
N LEU A 138 4.96 21.72 18.85
CA LEU A 138 4.04 21.88 19.97
C LEU A 138 4.15 23.30 20.53
N ASN A 139 3.01 23.97 20.66
CA ASN A 139 2.92 25.23 21.37
C ASN A 139 2.67 24.93 22.85
N SER A 140 3.59 25.33 23.72
CA SER A 140 3.59 25.01 25.16
C SER A 140 2.53 25.75 25.99
N SER A 141 1.57 26.44 25.36
CA SER A 141 0.56 27.26 26.04
C SER A 141 -0.80 26.58 26.24
N GLY A 142 -0.94 25.31 25.87
CA GLY A 142 -2.19 24.55 25.99
C GLY A 142 -2.20 23.53 27.14
N GLY A 143 -3.39 23.18 27.63
CA GLY A 143 -3.59 22.02 28.54
C GLY A 143 -3.43 20.68 27.83
N LEU A 144 -3.70 19.56 28.52
CA LEU A 144 -3.49 18.21 27.96
C LEU A 144 -4.23 17.99 26.64
N LEU A 145 -5.50 18.44 26.56
CA LEU A 145 -6.30 18.29 25.35
C LEU A 145 -5.62 18.90 24.13
N ALA A 146 -5.05 20.09 24.27
CA ALA A 146 -4.36 20.78 23.17
C ALA A 146 -3.11 20.02 22.70
N GLN A 147 -2.39 19.37 23.63
CA GLN A 147 -1.24 18.53 23.26
C GLN A 147 -1.69 17.26 22.52
N LEU A 148 -2.79 16.62 22.95
CA LEU A 148 -3.35 15.43 22.29
C LEU A 148 -3.89 15.76 20.89
N GLU A 149 -4.63 16.85 20.76
CA GLU A 149 -5.12 17.35 19.46
C GLU A 149 -3.96 17.71 18.52
N TRP A 150 -2.90 18.33 19.05
CA TRP A 150 -1.69 18.60 18.27
C TRP A 150 -1.02 17.31 17.81
N LEU A 151 -0.85 16.31 18.69
CA LEU A 151 -0.27 15.00 18.33
C LEU A 151 -1.09 14.32 17.25
N ASP A 152 -2.41 14.29 17.38
CA ASP A 152 -3.33 13.72 16.39
C ASP A 152 -3.22 14.46 15.04
N GLN A 153 -3.15 15.79 15.06
CA GLN A 153 -2.98 16.58 13.85
C GLN A 153 -1.62 16.33 13.16
N GLN A 154 -0.54 16.22 13.94
CA GLN A 154 0.78 15.87 13.39
C GLN A 154 0.77 14.44 12.83
N ASN A 155 0.20 13.48 13.55
CA ASN A 155 0.03 12.10 13.09
C ASN A 155 -0.75 12.04 11.77
N LYS A 156 -1.90 12.71 11.69
CA LYS A 156 -2.72 12.83 10.46
C LYS A 156 -1.90 13.35 9.29
N ASN A 157 -1.07 14.35 9.51
CA ASN A 157 -0.19 14.93 8.49
C ASN A 157 1.09 14.11 8.23
N GLY A 158 1.25 12.96 8.89
CA GLY A 158 2.39 12.07 8.70
C GLY A 158 3.62 12.39 9.54
N HIS A 159 3.52 13.34 10.47
CA HIS A 159 4.62 13.84 11.29
C HIS A 159 4.76 13.17 12.66
N GLY A 160 4.22 11.96 12.81
CA GLY A 160 4.09 11.31 14.12
C GLY A 160 5.42 11.05 14.84
N LEU A 161 6.47 10.68 14.10
CA LEU A 161 7.77 10.34 14.70
C LEU A 161 8.43 11.56 15.34
N ILE A 162 8.49 12.69 14.62
CA ILE A 162 9.06 13.91 15.17
C ILE A 162 8.16 14.52 16.24
N ALA A 163 6.83 14.43 16.08
CA ALA A 163 5.89 14.90 17.09
C ALA A 163 6.02 14.11 18.40
N ALA A 164 6.20 12.80 18.32
CA ALA A 164 6.44 11.94 19.49
C ALA A 164 7.79 12.23 20.17
N PHE A 165 8.81 12.65 19.42
CA PHE A 165 10.08 13.08 20.00
C PHE A 165 9.98 14.46 20.66
N ASP A 166 9.38 15.43 19.96
CA ASP A 166 9.21 16.81 20.46
C ASP A 166 8.18 16.90 21.60
N SER A 167 7.33 15.88 21.80
CA SER A 167 6.41 15.78 22.95
C SER A 167 7.09 15.32 24.24
N LEU A 168 8.34 14.88 24.18
CA LEU A 168 9.10 14.49 25.36
C LEU A 168 9.72 15.72 26.05
N PRO A 169 9.86 15.69 27.39
CA PRO A 169 10.73 16.60 28.13
C PRO A 169 12.15 16.66 27.55
N LEU A 170 12.82 17.82 27.68
CA LEU A 170 14.15 18.04 27.08
C LEU A 170 15.22 17.06 27.63
N ASN A 171 15.18 16.75 28.92
CA ASN A 171 16.04 15.72 29.52
C ASN A 171 15.79 14.34 28.89
N TYR A 172 14.54 13.96 28.64
CA TYR A 172 14.18 12.68 28.05
C TYR A 172 14.62 12.63 26.57
N GLN A 173 14.51 13.74 25.84
CA GLN A 173 15.06 13.86 24.48
C GLN A 173 16.57 13.60 24.47
N ASN A 174 17.31 14.20 25.41
CA ASN A 174 18.76 14.01 25.52
C ASN A 174 19.12 12.55 25.89
N ASP A 175 18.33 11.90 26.74
CA ASP A 175 18.49 10.49 27.10
C ASP A 175 18.28 9.57 25.89
N VAL A 176 17.22 9.79 25.11
CA VAL A 176 16.96 9.05 23.87
C VAL A 176 18.08 9.26 22.86
N GLU A 177 18.57 10.49 22.70
CA GLU A 177 19.70 10.78 21.81
C GLU A 177 20.97 10.05 22.26
N ARG A 178 21.30 10.07 23.55
CA ARG A 178 22.44 9.33 24.10
C ARG A 178 22.31 7.83 23.84
N LEU A 179 21.14 7.27 24.07
CA LEU A 179 20.86 5.85 23.85
C LEU A 179 20.95 5.47 22.37
N MET A 180 20.43 6.32 21.48
CA MET A 180 20.50 6.09 20.04
C MET A 180 21.96 6.09 19.58
N ARG A 181 22.77 7.06 20.01
CA ARG A 181 24.21 7.12 19.70
C ARG A 181 24.95 5.86 20.18
N ALA A 182 24.67 5.43 21.41
CA ALA A 182 25.23 4.19 21.96
C ALA A 182 24.79 2.96 21.15
N SER A 183 23.52 2.91 20.72
CA SER A 183 22.99 1.82 19.90
C SER A 183 23.66 1.76 18.54
N VAL A 184 23.84 2.90 17.86
CA VAL A 184 24.53 2.95 16.55
C VAL A 184 25.96 2.42 16.65
N ALA A 185 26.67 2.72 17.74
CA ALA A 185 28.02 2.19 17.96
C ALA A 185 28.05 0.65 18.07
N LYS A 186 26.93 0.02 18.45
CA LYS A 186 26.80 -1.43 18.57
C LYS A 186 26.25 -2.12 17.31
N LEU A 187 25.69 -1.37 16.36
CA LEU A 187 25.07 -1.91 15.14
C LEU A 187 26.10 -2.56 14.22
N ASP A 188 25.76 -3.76 13.72
CA ASP A 188 26.37 -4.28 12.50
C ASP A 188 25.90 -3.44 11.31
N MET A 189 26.67 -2.42 10.95
CA MET A 189 26.33 -1.52 9.86
C MET A 189 26.25 -2.24 8.51
N GLN A 190 27.03 -3.30 8.30
CA GLN A 190 26.99 -4.05 7.05
C GLN A 190 25.73 -4.91 6.98
N GLY A 191 25.47 -5.71 8.01
CA GLY A 191 24.24 -6.51 8.11
C GLY A 191 22.98 -5.64 8.03
N MET A 192 22.99 -4.47 8.67
CA MET A 192 21.86 -3.55 8.62
C MET A 192 21.63 -2.94 7.24
N ARG A 193 22.69 -2.56 6.52
CA ARG A 193 22.54 -2.12 5.12
C ARG A 193 21.99 -3.23 4.24
N GLN A 194 22.37 -4.49 4.45
CA GLN A 194 21.83 -5.62 3.71
C GLN A 194 20.33 -5.82 4.00
N ILE A 195 19.94 -5.81 5.28
CA ILE A 195 18.53 -5.93 5.69
C ILE A 195 17.69 -4.80 5.10
N LEU A 196 18.15 -3.54 5.24
CA LEU A 196 17.48 -2.38 4.67
C LEU A 196 17.41 -2.49 3.15
N GLY A 197 18.47 -2.94 2.47
CA GLY A 197 18.47 -3.17 1.03
C GLY A 197 17.41 -4.18 0.57
N SER A 198 17.27 -5.31 1.27
CA SER A 198 16.23 -6.31 0.98
C SER A 198 14.82 -5.77 1.23
N VAL A 199 14.59 -5.05 2.34
CA VAL A 199 13.28 -4.46 2.65
C VAL A 199 12.94 -3.34 1.67
N HIS A 200 13.88 -2.44 1.38
CA HIS A 200 13.76 -1.38 0.39
C HIS A 200 13.38 -1.96 -0.99
N SER A 201 13.98 -3.08 -1.38
CA SER A 201 13.69 -3.77 -2.63
C SER A 201 12.23 -4.22 -2.74
N VAL A 202 11.55 -4.52 -1.62
CA VAL A 202 10.10 -4.77 -1.60
C VAL A 202 9.33 -3.50 -1.99
N GLY A 203 9.65 -2.37 -1.35
CA GLY A 203 9.02 -1.08 -1.66
C GLY A 203 9.25 -0.67 -3.11
N ASP A 204 10.49 -0.80 -3.58
CA ASP A 204 10.85 -0.47 -4.96
C ASP A 204 10.11 -1.38 -5.97
N LEU A 205 10.02 -2.68 -5.72
CA LEU A 205 9.24 -3.60 -6.57
C LEU A 205 7.77 -3.20 -6.63
N VAL A 206 7.14 -2.91 -5.49
CA VAL A 206 5.73 -2.54 -5.43
C VAL A 206 5.48 -1.27 -6.25
N VAL A 207 6.34 -0.26 -6.13
CA VAL A 207 6.17 1.03 -6.81
C VAL A 207 6.51 0.93 -8.31
N THR A 208 7.63 0.31 -8.67
CA THR A 208 8.16 0.29 -10.04
C THR A 208 7.53 -0.80 -10.92
N ARG A 209 6.98 -1.86 -10.32
CA ARG A 209 6.30 -2.97 -11.02
C ARG A 209 4.80 -3.01 -10.76
N GLN A 210 4.21 -1.93 -10.24
CA GLN A 210 2.80 -1.88 -9.84
C GLN A 210 1.81 -2.38 -10.92
N ARG A 211 1.98 -2.01 -12.20
CA ARG A 211 1.06 -2.43 -13.26
C ARG A 211 1.16 -3.94 -13.47
N TRP A 212 2.37 -4.48 -13.47
CA TRP A 212 2.59 -5.92 -13.57
C TRP A 212 2.07 -6.66 -12.35
N PHE A 213 2.34 -6.17 -11.14
CA PHE A 213 1.83 -6.74 -9.89
C PHE A 213 0.31 -6.84 -9.90
N PHE A 214 -0.41 -5.72 -10.09
CA PHE A 214 -1.87 -5.73 -10.07
C PHE A 214 -2.51 -6.39 -11.30
N SER A 215 -1.76 -6.64 -12.38
CA SER A 215 -2.22 -7.46 -13.51
C SER A 215 -2.14 -8.98 -13.26
N HIS A 216 -1.56 -9.41 -12.14
CA HIS A 216 -1.41 -10.83 -11.83
C HIS A 216 -2.77 -11.55 -11.73
N PRO A 217 -2.96 -12.76 -12.31
CA PRO A 217 -4.24 -13.46 -12.33
C PRO A 217 -4.89 -13.63 -10.95
N ARG A 218 -4.11 -13.90 -9.91
CA ARG A 218 -4.61 -14.05 -8.53
C ARG A 218 -5.22 -12.76 -7.96
N LEU A 219 -4.67 -11.59 -8.31
CA LEU A 219 -5.20 -10.30 -7.88
C LEU A 219 -6.37 -9.85 -8.77
N GLN A 220 -6.36 -10.24 -10.05
CA GLN A 220 -7.49 -10.01 -10.96
C GLN A 220 -8.75 -10.79 -10.56
N ALA A 221 -8.62 -11.84 -9.73
CA ALA A 221 -9.76 -12.56 -9.16
C ALA A 221 -10.46 -11.80 -8.01
N ILE A 222 -9.83 -10.76 -7.45
CA ILE A 222 -10.41 -9.89 -6.42
C ILE A 222 -11.41 -8.94 -7.09
N ASP A 223 -12.48 -8.60 -6.38
CA ASP A 223 -13.41 -7.55 -6.78
C ASP A 223 -12.70 -6.22 -7.12
N ALA A 224 -13.24 -5.46 -8.07
CA ALA A 224 -12.59 -4.27 -8.59
C ALA A 224 -12.37 -3.20 -7.51
N ASP A 225 -13.39 -2.93 -6.69
CA ASP A 225 -13.32 -1.89 -5.65
C ASP A 225 -12.31 -2.31 -4.57
N ALA A 226 -12.38 -3.57 -4.13
CA ALA A 226 -11.43 -4.12 -3.16
C ALA A 226 -9.98 -4.13 -3.69
N ARG A 227 -9.79 -4.36 -4.98
CA ARG A 227 -8.47 -4.33 -5.62
C ARG A 227 -7.93 -2.91 -5.73
N ASP A 228 -8.78 -1.93 -6.00
CA ASP A 228 -8.38 -0.52 -6.05
C ASP A 228 -8.01 0.00 -4.66
N THR A 229 -8.78 -0.37 -3.63
CA THR A 229 -8.39 -0.13 -2.22
C THR A 229 -7.04 -0.77 -1.90
N LEU A 230 -6.88 -2.06 -2.21
CA LEU A 230 -5.63 -2.79 -1.96
C LEU A 230 -4.45 -2.12 -2.68
N LYS A 231 -4.65 -1.70 -3.93
CA LYS A 231 -3.65 -0.99 -4.71
C LYS A 231 -3.26 0.33 -4.05
N SER A 232 -4.24 1.11 -3.63
CA SER A 232 -4.01 2.39 -2.94
C SER A 232 -3.16 2.20 -1.68
N VAL A 233 -3.54 1.24 -0.82
CA VAL A 233 -2.83 0.95 0.43
C VAL A 233 -1.42 0.39 0.18
N LEU A 234 -1.28 -0.58 -0.74
CA LEU A 234 0.03 -1.16 -1.05
C LEU A 234 0.97 -0.15 -1.67
N LEU A 235 0.48 0.78 -2.50
CA LEU A 235 1.32 1.84 -3.05
C LEU A 235 1.78 2.81 -1.96
N SER A 236 0.92 3.18 -1.00
CA SER A 236 1.31 4.00 0.15
C SER A 236 2.38 3.30 1.00
N ILE A 237 2.19 2.01 1.30
CA ILE A 237 3.17 1.21 2.06
C ILE A 237 4.46 1.04 1.26
N GLY A 238 4.37 0.75 -0.04
CA GLY A 238 5.52 0.58 -0.92
C GLY A 238 6.35 1.86 -1.02
N GLY A 239 5.68 3.01 -1.16
CA GLY A 239 6.32 4.33 -1.13
C GLY A 239 6.95 4.65 0.23
N LEU A 240 6.25 4.35 1.34
CA LEU A 240 6.77 4.51 2.69
C LEU A 240 8.05 3.70 2.91
N ILE A 241 8.06 2.43 2.51
CA ILE A 241 9.23 1.56 2.63
C ILE A 241 10.36 2.06 1.74
N ARG A 242 10.05 2.39 0.48
CA ARG A 242 11.04 2.86 -0.50
C ARG A 242 11.71 4.15 -0.03
N ASP A 243 10.94 5.19 0.23
CA ASP A 243 11.51 6.51 0.53
C ASP A 243 11.98 6.61 1.99
N GLY A 244 11.41 5.78 2.86
CA GLY A 244 11.69 5.75 4.29
C GLY A 244 12.87 4.88 4.70
N LEU A 245 13.04 3.74 4.04
CA LEU A 245 14.03 2.72 4.39
C LEU A 245 15.14 2.58 3.34
N ASP A 246 15.26 3.54 2.42
CA ASP A 246 16.40 3.63 1.53
C ASP A 246 17.70 3.69 2.36
N PRO A 247 18.60 2.69 2.23
CA PRO A 247 19.81 2.60 3.04
C PRO A 247 20.79 3.74 2.79
N ASP A 248 20.77 4.37 1.61
CA ASP A 248 21.67 5.46 1.24
C ASP A 248 21.13 6.82 1.71
N GLU A 249 19.81 6.97 1.80
CA GLU A 249 19.14 8.18 2.30
C GLU A 249 18.92 8.18 3.82
N LEU A 250 18.82 7.00 4.44
CA LEU A 250 18.68 6.85 5.90
C LEU A 250 19.92 7.31 6.64
N LYS A 251 21.12 7.14 6.07
CA LYS A 251 22.39 7.66 6.61
C LYS A 251 22.59 7.32 8.09
N LEU A 252 22.36 6.06 8.45
CA LEU A 252 22.42 5.60 9.85
C LEU A 252 23.81 5.82 10.49
N ASP A 253 24.86 5.87 9.69
CA ASP A 253 26.21 6.23 10.14
C ASP A 253 26.31 7.69 10.63
N GLU A 254 25.53 8.61 10.03
CA GLU A 254 25.52 10.01 10.44
C GLU A 254 24.88 10.21 11.82
N LEU A 255 24.04 9.28 12.31
CA LEU A 255 23.43 9.36 13.64
C LEU A 255 24.47 9.40 14.78
N ALA A 256 25.68 8.90 14.53
CA ALA A 256 26.78 8.99 15.50
C ALA A 256 27.20 10.44 15.78
N THR A 257 27.00 11.37 14.84
CA THR A 257 27.47 12.76 14.92
C THR A 257 26.38 13.83 14.75
N THR A 258 25.28 13.49 14.07
CA THR A 258 24.17 14.42 13.80
C THR A 258 23.22 14.45 14.99
N PRO A 259 22.69 15.62 15.41
CA PRO A 259 21.63 15.68 16.42
C PRO A 259 20.42 14.83 16.02
N LEU A 260 19.87 14.03 16.95
CA LEU A 260 18.83 13.05 16.62
C LEU A 260 17.61 13.74 16.00
N ARG A 261 17.21 14.89 16.56
CA ARG A 261 16.10 15.68 16.04
C ARG A 261 16.30 16.11 14.58
N THR A 262 17.51 16.48 14.18
CA THR A 262 17.82 16.88 12.80
C THR A 262 17.69 15.70 11.85
N TRP A 263 18.18 14.53 12.26
CA TRP A 263 18.00 13.30 11.50
C TRP A 263 16.53 12.92 11.37
N LEU A 264 15.75 13.04 12.45
CA LEU A 264 14.31 12.80 12.44
C LEU A 264 13.55 13.71 11.47
N ILE A 265 13.92 15.00 11.34
CA ILE A 265 13.33 15.90 10.33
C ILE A 265 13.58 15.40 8.91
N GLY A 266 14.79 14.91 8.62
CA GLY A 266 15.13 14.36 7.31
C GLY A 266 14.30 13.13 6.99
N LEU A 267 14.18 12.20 7.94
CA LEU A 267 13.34 11.01 7.81
C LEU A 267 11.86 11.39 7.65
N ASP A 268 11.36 12.27 8.51
CA ASP A 268 9.98 12.77 8.51
C ASP A 268 9.58 13.38 7.17
N THR A 269 10.45 14.21 6.58
CA THR A 269 10.20 14.83 5.26
C THR A 269 9.92 13.80 4.16
N ARG A 270 10.58 12.63 4.24
CA ARG A 270 10.38 11.54 3.28
C ARG A 270 9.15 10.70 3.58
N LEU A 271 8.88 10.42 4.86
CA LEU A 271 7.78 9.55 5.28
C LEU A 271 6.42 10.25 5.26
N ALA A 272 6.37 11.54 5.61
CA ALA A 272 5.12 12.24 5.90
C ALA A 272 4.09 12.18 4.76
N PRO A 273 4.45 12.37 3.46
CA PRO A 273 3.50 12.24 2.37
C PRO A 273 2.82 10.86 2.30
N HIS A 274 3.58 9.78 2.54
CA HIS A 274 3.06 8.41 2.50
C HIS A 274 2.19 8.08 3.70
N ILE A 275 2.60 8.51 4.90
CA ILE A 275 1.81 8.33 6.13
C ILE A 275 0.50 9.12 6.05
N ALA A 276 0.55 10.37 5.58
CA ALA A 276 -0.65 11.19 5.41
C ALA A 276 -1.64 10.56 4.42
N ALA A 277 -1.15 10.09 3.27
CA ALA A 277 -1.97 9.37 2.29
C ALA A 277 -2.58 8.08 2.88
N MET A 278 -1.81 7.33 3.69
CA MET A 278 -2.32 6.15 4.38
C MET A 278 -3.40 6.51 5.40
N ASN A 279 -3.24 7.58 6.18
CA ASN A 279 -4.25 8.03 7.14
C ASN A 279 -5.55 8.45 6.45
N GLU A 280 -5.46 9.17 5.33
CA GLU A 280 -6.62 9.52 4.51
C GLU A 280 -7.33 8.25 4.01
N GLN A 281 -6.58 7.27 3.50
CA GLN A 281 -7.13 5.98 3.08
C GLN A 281 -7.81 5.24 4.23
N MET A 282 -7.22 5.20 5.42
CA MET A 282 -7.83 4.55 6.60
C MET A 282 -9.16 5.21 6.96
N GLN A 283 -9.26 6.54 6.88
CA GLN A 283 -10.53 7.25 7.10
C GLN A 283 -11.58 6.89 6.04
N THR A 284 -11.18 6.75 4.76
CA THR A 284 -12.12 6.29 3.71
C THR A 284 -12.64 4.86 3.95
N LEU A 285 -11.88 4.05 4.70
CA LEU A 285 -12.28 2.70 5.13
C LEU A 285 -13.14 2.69 6.39
N GLY A 286 -13.51 3.86 6.92
CA GLY A 286 -14.33 3.99 8.13
C GLY A 286 -13.54 3.80 9.42
N ILE A 287 -12.20 3.84 9.38
CA ILE A 287 -11.38 3.87 10.58
C ILE A 287 -11.31 5.32 11.04
N GLU A 288 -12.15 5.66 12.01
CA GLU A 288 -12.23 7.00 12.55
C GLU A 288 -10.99 7.35 13.41
N PRO A 289 -10.54 8.61 13.39
CA PRO A 289 -9.51 9.08 14.32
C PRO A 289 -9.94 8.95 15.77
N SER A 290 -8.96 8.88 16.67
CA SER A 290 -9.19 8.95 18.11
C SER A 290 -9.89 10.24 18.51
N SER A 291 -10.84 10.16 19.44
CA SER A 291 -11.38 11.33 20.13
C SER A 291 -11.02 11.33 21.61
N TYR A 292 -10.92 12.51 22.20
CA TYR A 292 -10.40 12.72 23.55
C TYR A 292 -11.41 13.48 24.40
N GLU A 293 -11.72 12.96 25.57
CA GLU A 293 -12.52 13.65 26.57
C GLU A 293 -11.74 13.75 27.88
N VAL A 294 -11.35 14.98 28.26
CA VAL A 294 -10.68 15.23 29.54
C VAL A 294 -11.71 15.16 30.66
N LYS A 295 -11.65 14.13 31.49
CA LYS A 295 -12.55 13.92 32.63
C LYS A 295 -12.14 14.74 33.84
N GLU A 296 -10.83 14.83 34.08
CA GLU A 296 -10.24 15.60 35.17
C GLU A 296 -8.88 16.15 34.72
N GLU A 297 -8.57 17.41 35.05
CA GLU A 297 -7.24 18.01 34.86
C GLU A 297 -6.96 18.94 36.04
N LYS A 298 -6.01 18.56 36.89
CA LYS A 298 -5.66 19.32 38.11
C LYS A 298 -4.24 19.00 38.59
N ASP A 299 -3.53 20.02 39.06
CA ASP A 299 -2.23 19.90 39.73
C ASP A 299 -1.18 19.08 38.92
N GLY A 300 -1.18 19.24 37.59
CA GLY A 300 -0.26 18.52 36.70
C GLY A 300 -0.60 17.04 36.52
N LYS A 301 -1.82 16.62 36.87
CA LYS A 301 -2.37 15.30 36.58
C LYS A 301 -3.67 15.44 35.81
N ALA A 302 -3.96 14.48 34.94
CA ALA A 302 -5.19 14.49 34.19
C ALA A 302 -5.63 13.07 33.84
N THR A 303 -6.93 12.90 33.64
CA THR A 303 -7.55 11.64 33.26
C THR A 303 -8.32 11.89 31.97
N VAL A 304 -7.99 11.13 30.93
CA VAL A 304 -8.59 11.29 29.60
C VAL A 304 -9.24 9.98 29.18
N GLU A 305 -10.49 10.06 28.74
CA GLU A 305 -11.14 8.98 28.01
C GLU A 305 -10.77 9.13 26.52
N ILE A 306 -10.09 8.13 25.97
CA ILE A 306 -9.74 8.04 24.57
C ILE A 306 -10.72 7.07 23.92
N THR A 307 -11.44 7.55 22.90
CA THR A 307 -12.38 6.73 22.12
C THR A 307 -11.79 6.44 20.74
N ASN A 308 -11.67 5.15 20.40
CA ASN A 308 -11.19 4.63 19.13
C ASN A 308 -12.28 3.74 18.51
N GLY A 309 -13.16 4.33 17.70
CA GLY A 309 -14.37 3.65 17.24
C GLY A 309 -15.26 3.25 18.43
N GLU A 310 -15.51 1.95 18.59
CA GLU A 310 -16.32 1.42 19.70
C GLU A 310 -15.52 1.25 21.01
N LEU A 311 -14.18 1.28 20.95
CA LEU A 311 -13.33 1.07 22.11
C LEU A 311 -13.13 2.37 22.88
N LYS A 312 -13.39 2.32 24.19
CA LYS A 312 -13.10 3.40 25.12
C LYS A 312 -12.07 2.94 26.12
N GLN A 313 -11.05 3.77 26.35
CA GLN A 313 -10.03 3.52 27.37
C GLN A 313 -9.78 4.79 28.17
N THR A 314 -9.63 4.63 29.47
CA THR A 314 -9.25 5.73 30.35
C THR A 314 -7.75 5.68 30.57
N VAL A 315 -7.07 6.78 30.28
CA VAL A 315 -5.62 6.91 30.43
C VAL A 315 -5.34 8.07 31.38
N ASN A 316 -4.52 7.80 32.39
CA ASN A 316 -4.03 8.83 33.30
C ASN A 316 -2.77 9.47 32.71
N PHE A 317 -2.60 10.78 32.94
CA PHE A 317 -1.46 11.57 32.48
C PHE A 317 -0.88 12.37 33.64
N ILE A 318 0.43 12.59 33.58
CA ILE A 318 1.20 13.43 34.49
C ILE A 318 2.02 14.44 33.70
N THR A 319 2.32 15.58 34.30
CA THR A 319 3.27 16.54 33.75
C THR A 319 4.68 16.25 34.24
N VAL A 320 5.63 16.25 33.30
CA VAL A 320 7.07 16.19 33.57
C VAL A 320 7.71 17.35 32.81
N ASP A 321 8.38 18.25 33.52
CA ASP A 321 9.00 19.46 32.95
C ASP A 321 8.09 20.27 31.99
N GLY A 322 6.79 20.32 32.30
CA GLY A 322 5.79 21.07 31.52
C GLY A 322 5.20 20.31 30.32
N MET A 323 5.56 19.05 30.11
CA MET A 323 5.03 18.19 29.05
C MET A 323 4.12 17.11 29.63
N TRP A 324 3.01 16.80 28.97
CA TRP A 324 2.13 15.71 29.40
C TRP A 324 2.60 14.35 28.88
N LEU A 325 2.66 13.37 29.79
CA LEU A 325 3.03 11.99 29.50
C LEU A 325 2.01 11.03 30.16
N PRO A 326 1.71 9.86 29.58
CA PRO A 326 0.86 8.88 30.23
C PRO A 326 1.49 8.42 31.56
N ALA A 327 0.71 8.35 32.63
CA ALA A 327 1.18 7.98 33.97
C ALA A 327 1.69 6.53 34.01
N ASP A 328 0.97 5.62 33.34
CA ASP A 328 1.31 4.20 33.24
C ASP A 328 2.45 3.93 32.25
N SER A 329 2.96 4.97 31.57
CA SER A 329 4.16 4.85 30.74
C SER A 329 5.41 4.78 31.61
N GLU A 330 6.55 4.46 30.99
CA GLU A 330 7.85 4.58 31.65
C GLU A 330 8.16 6.01 32.13
N ALA A 331 7.27 7.02 32.01
CA ALA A 331 7.49 8.36 32.53
C ALA A 331 7.85 8.39 34.04
N GLU A 332 7.17 7.61 34.88
CA GLU A 332 7.51 7.51 36.31
C GLU A 332 8.75 6.65 36.57
N LYS A 333 9.04 5.71 35.67
CA LYS A 333 10.15 4.74 35.76
C LYS A 333 11.26 5.04 34.75
N TRP A 334 11.35 6.27 34.27
CA TRP A 334 12.12 6.58 33.05
C TRP A 334 13.60 6.31 33.27
N ALA A 335 14.11 6.75 34.41
CA ALA A 335 15.49 6.50 34.81
C ALA A 335 15.80 4.99 34.91
N GLU A 336 14.88 4.18 35.45
CA GLU A 336 15.06 2.73 35.55
C GLU A 336 15.06 2.08 34.17
N ALA A 337 14.14 2.50 33.29
CA ALA A 337 14.06 2.02 31.93
C ALA A 337 15.32 2.39 31.13
N MET A 338 15.74 3.66 31.15
CA MET A 338 16.96 4.12 30.49
C MET A 338 18.18 3.34 30.98
N LYS A 339 18.29 3.11 32.29
CA LYS A 339 19.38 2.31 32.86
C LYS A 339 19.33 0.86 32.35
N LYS A 340 18.16 0.23 32.32
CA LYS A 340 18.01 -1.14 31.79
C LYS A 340 18.46 -1.24 30.34
N TRP A 341 18.15 -0.24 29.51
CA TRP A 341 18.61 -0.18 28.12
C TRP A 341 20.13 0.04 28.02
N GLU A 342 20.68 0.95 28.84
CA GLU A 342 22.13 1.20 28.90
C GLU A 342 22.91 -0.06 29.34
N ASP A 343 22.43 -0.78 30.36
CA ASP A 343 23.02 -2.04 30.83
C ASP A 343 22.96 -3.12 29.75
N ALA A 344 21.84 -3.23 29.03
CA ALA A 344 21.69 -4.17 27.92
C ALA A 344 22.65 -3.86 26.75
N LEU A 345 22.83 -2.58 26.41
CA LEU A 345 23.79 -2.16 25.38
C LEU A 345 25.24 -2.37 25.82
N ALA A 346 25.56 -2.16 27.11
CA ALA A 346 26.89 -2.40 27.66
C ALA A 346 27.29 -3.88 27.56
N GLY A 347 26.33 -4.79 27.75
CA GLY A 347 26.51 -6.23 27.54
C GLY A 347 26.55 -6.69 26.07
N THR A 348 26.25 -5.79 25.12
CA THR A 348 26.26 -6.10 23.68
C THR A 348 27.63 -5.81 23.08
N ALA A 349 28.18 -6.76 22.31
CA ALA A 349 29.45 -6.57 21.63
C ALA A 349 29.33 -5.53 20.49
N ASP A 350 30.43 -4.83 20.21
CA ASP A 350 30.45 -3.84 19.13
C ASP A 350 30.23 -4.54 17.78
N GLY A 351 29.39 -3.96 16.92
CA GLY A 351 29.04 -4.53 15.63
C GLY A 351 28.28 -5.86 15.72
N SER A 352 27.72 -6.23 16.87
CA SER A 352 26.95 -7.48 17.03
C SER A 352 25.44 -7.25 17.10
N LEU A 353 24.99 -6.01 17.32
CA LEU A 353 23.57 -5.71 17.37
C LEU A 353 22.96 -5.96 15.99
N LEU A 354 22.00 -6.89 15.94
CA LEU A 354 21.33 -7.37 14.71
C LEU A 354 22.24 -8.11 13.71
N ALA A 355 23.45 -8.52 14.13
CA ALA A 355 24.40 -9.23 13.26
C ALA A 355 24.01 -10.70 12.97
N GLY A 356 23.09 -11.29 13.73
CA GLY A 356 22.75 -12.71 13.65
C GLY A 356 21.28 -13.05 13.96
N GLY A 357 20.96 -14.34 13.90
CA GLY A 357 19.61 -14.86 14.21
C GLY A 357 18.55 -14.45 13.20
N ALA A 358 17.37 -14.06 13.69
CA ALA A 358 16.20 -13.74 12.87
C ALA A 358 16.41 -12.58 11.88
N ALA A 359 17.34 -11.65 12.16
CA ALA A 359 17.62 -10.52 11.29
C ALA A 359 18.28 -10.93 9.96
N GLN A 360 19.23 -11.88 10.00
CA GLN A 360 19.91 -12.42 8.81
C GLN A 360 19.00 -13.32 7.97
N MET A 361 17.92 -13.84 8.57
CA MET A 361 16.91 -14.60 7.83
C MET A 361 16.11 -13.72 6.87
N VAL A 362 16.00 -12.41 7.12
CA VAL A 362 15.18 -11.51 6.29
C VAL A 362 15.68 -11.46 4.84
N PRO A 363 16.96 -11.12 4.55
CA PRO A 363 17.49 -11.20 3.19
C PRO A 363 17.38 -12.61 2.59
N MET A 364 17.68 -13.64 3.39
CA MET A 364 17.65 -15.04 2.94
C MET A 364 16.27 -15.47 2.42
N PHE A 365 15.19 -15.00 3.04
CA PHE A 365 13.82 -15.29 2.61
C PHE A 365 13.34 -14.38 1.48
N LEU A 366 13.69 -13.10 1.52
CA LEU A 366 13.16 -12.11 0.58
C LEU A 366 13.92 -12.12 -0.76
N ASP A 367 15.24 -12.15 -0.75
CA ASP A 367 16.05 -11.93 -1.95
C ASP A 367 15.81 -12.97 -3.06
N PRO A 368 15.70 -14.28 -2.80
CA PRO A 368 15.46 -15.28 -3.85
C PRO A 368 14.13 -15.08 -4.60
N ILE A 369 13.17 -14.40 -3.96
CA ILE A 369 11.85 -14.11 -4.52
C ILE A 369 11.87 -12.74 -5.23
N LEU A 370 12.48 -11.74 -4.61
CA LEU A 370 12.49 -10.38 -5.11
C LEU A 370 13.38 -10.22 -6.34
N GLN A 371 14.57 -10.84 -6.36
CA GLN A 371 15.54 -10.62 -7.43
C GLN A 371 15.02 -11.06 -8.81
N PRO A 372 14.41 -12.24 -8.99
CA PRO A 372 13.83 -12.61 -10.29
C PRO A 372 12.70 -11.68 -10.73
N ALA A 373 11.88 -11.20 -9.79
CA ALA A 373 10.77 -10.30 -10.09
C ALA A 373 11.27 -8.89 -10.47
N LEU A 374 12.30 -8.37 -9.79
CA LEU A 374 12.95 -7.11 -10.14
C LEU A 374 13.66 -7.18 -11.49
N ALA A 375 14.30 -8.30 -11.80
CA ALA A 375 15.02 -8.53 -13.06
C ALA A 375 14.11 -8.79 -14.27
N ALA A 376 12.81 -9.03 -14.06
CA ALA A 376 11.88 -9.33 -15.14
C ALA A 376 11.80 -8.19 -16.17
N GLU A 377 11.85 -8.56 -17.45
CA GLU A 377 11.73 -7.62 -18.58
C GLU A 377 10.29 -7.56 -19.12
N SER A 378 9.45 -8.51 -18.70
CA SER A 378 8.04 -8.57 -19.09
C SER A 378 7.11 -8.95 -17.93
N ALA A 379 5.83 -8.59 -18.07
CA ALA A 379 4.80 -8.98 -17.10
C ALA A 379 4.70 -10.49 -16.91
N ARG A 380 4.95 -11.30 -17.96
CA ARG A 380 4.90 -12.76 -17.89
C ARG A 380 6.01 -13.33 -17.01
N GLU A 381 7.24 -12.88 -17.21
CA GLU A 381 8.38 -13.26 -16.38
C GLU A 381 8.16 -12.83 -14.92
N PHE A 382 7.67 -11.61 -14.73
CA PHE A 382 7.31 -11.09 -13.42
C PHE A 382 6.26 -11.95 -12.72
N HIS A 383 5.17 -12.32 -13.41
CA HIS A 383 4.13 -13.19 -12.84
C HIS A 383 4.67 -14.56 -12.45
N SER A 384 5.51 -15.16 -13.31
CA SER A 384 6.16 -16.43 -13.00
C SER A 384 7.06 -16.35 -11.76
N ALA A 385 7.76 -15.23 -11.56
CA ALA A 385 8.56 -15.01 -10.36
C ALA A 385 7.68 -14.86 -9.11
N MET A 386 6.55 -14.16 -9.23
CA MET A 386 5.61 -13.93 -8.11
C MET A 386 4.80 -15.16 -7.71
N ASP A 387 4.65 -16.16 -8.57
CA ASP A 387 3.91 -17.38 -8.23
C ASP A 387 4.50 -18.12 -7.03
N GLY A 388 5.83 -18.13 -6.89
CA GLY A 388 6.53 -18.67 -5.73
C GLY A 388 6.21 -17.91 -4.45
N TRP A 389 6.15 -16.58 -4.52
CA TRP A 389 5.77 -15.73 -3.39
C TRP A 389 4.35 -16.03 -2.91
N PHE A 390 3.39 -16.07 -3.85
CA PHE A 390 2.01 -16.35 -3.48
C PHE A 390 1.82 -17.79 -2.97
N ALA A 391 2.62 -18.76 -3.44
CA ALA A 391 2.61 -20.12 -2.90
C ALA A 391 3.11 -20.15 -1.45
N MET A 392 4.19 -19.43 -1.15
CA MET A 392 4.73 -19.29 0.21
C MET A 392 3.79 -18.51 1.14
N ALA A 393 3.11 -17.48 0.62
CA ALA A 393 2.19 -16.67 1.39
C ALA A 393 0.82 -17.35 1.60
N ALA A 394 0.49 -18.39 0.83
CA ALA A 394 -0.84 -19.03 0.89
C ALA A 394 -1.22 -19.58 2.28
N PRO A 395 -0.35 -20.27 3.04
CA PRO A 395 -0.66 -20.70 4.40
C PRO A 395 -0.90 -19.53 5.36
N LEU A 396 -0.12 -18.44 5.24
CA LEU A 396 -0.28 -17.24 6.05
C LEU A 396 -1.60 -16.52 5.73
N VAL A 397 -1.94 -16.42 4.44
CA VAL A 397 -3.21 -15.86 3.98
C VAL A 397 -4.38 -16.71 4.47
N ALA A 398 -4.28 -18.05 4.40
CA ALA A 398 -5.30 -18.96 4.92
C ALA A 398 -5.47 -18.81 6.44
N GLN A 399 -4.36 -18.62 7.17
CA GLN A 399 -4.38 -18.36 8.61
C GLN A 399 -5.02 -17.00 8.92
N MET A 400 -4.70 -15.93 8.19
CA MET A 400 -5.36 -14.62 8.33
C MET A 400 -6.85 -14.66 7.97
N GLN A 401 -7.24 -15.45 6.98
CA GLN A 401 -8.64 -15.70 6.64
C GLN A 401 -9.35 -16.47 7.77
N SER A 402 -8.66 -17.41 8.41
CA SER A 402 -9.18 -18.14 9.59
C SER A 402 -9.35 -17.25 10.82
N PHE A 403 -8.57 -16.16 10.92
CA PHE A 403 -8.74 -15.11 11.93
C PHE A 403 -9.86 -14.11 11.61
N GLY A 404 -10.65 -14.34 10.55
CA GLY A 404 -11.93 -13.66 10.37
C GLY A 404 -11.95 -12.47 9.41
N VAL A 405 -10.99 -12.37 8.49
CA VAL A 405 -11.03 -11.37 7.40
C VAL A 405 -11.69 -11.91 6.11
N GLY A 406 -12.04 -13.21 6.05
CA GLY A 406 -12.43 -13.85 4.78
C GLY A 406 -13.79 -14.56 4.68
N ASN A 407 -14.55 -14.76 5.77
CA ASN A 407 -15.72 -15.65 5.72
C ASN A 407 -17.08 -14.93 5.75
N ARG A 408 -17.31 -14.07 4.74
CA ARG A 408 -18.67 -13.64 4.34
C ARG A 408 -18.98 -14.08 2.92
N ARG A 409 -19.06 -15.40 2.73
CA ARG A 409 -19.84 -16.02 1.65
C ARG A 409 -20.23 -17.43 2.08
N GLY A 410 -21.22 -17.50 2.97
CA GLY A 410 -22.08 -18.67 3.06
C GLY A 410 -22.94 -18.75 1.81
N MET A 411 -22.36 -19.17 0.70
CA MET A 411 -23.05 -19.59 -0.51
C MET A 411 -22.62 -21.04 -0.75
N ASN A 412 -23.23 -21.96 -0.01
CA ASN A 412 -23.08 -23.39 -0.26
C ASN A 412 -24.00 -23.75 -1.43
N PRO A 413 -23.49 -24.26 -2.57
CA PRO A 413 -24.29 -24.52 -3.74
C PRO A 413 -24.75 -25.99 -3.79
N TYR A 414 -25.41 -26.54 -2.77
CA TYR A 414 -26.16 -27.80 -2.88
C TYR A 414 -27.15 -28.00 -1.72
N GLY A 415 -28.44 -28.10 -2.04
CA GLY A 415 -29.55 -28.60 -1.19
C GLY A 415 -30.14 -27.55 -0.25
N GLY A 416 -31.42 -27.15 -0.28
CA GLY A 416 -32.63 -27.84 -0.73
C GLY A 416 -33.55 -28.08 0.48
N GLY A 417 -34.63 -27.31 0.60
CA GLY A 417 -35.80 -27.68 1.40
C GLY A 417 -36.16 -26.76 2.57
N TYR A 418 -37.27 -26.03 2.39
CA TYR A 418 -38.30 -25.67 3.37
C TYR A 418 -37.89 -25.43 4.84
N ASN A 419 -37.95 -24.18 5.31
CA ASN A 419 -39.07 -23.73 6.14
C ASN A 419 -38.91 -22.27 6.56
N ASP A 420 -39.94 -21.53 6.16
CA ASP A 420 -40.43 -20.29 6.72
C ASP A 420 -40.87 -20.54 8.17
N TYR A 421 -40.19 -19.92 9.14
CA TYR A 421 -40.75 -19.54 10.45
C TYR A 421 -39.92 -18.40 11.04
N ASP A 422 -40.55 -17.23 11.06
CA ASP A 422 -40.34 -16.19 12.07
C ASP A 422 -40.26 -16.82 13.46
N MET A 423 -39.11 -16.66 14.13
CA MET A 423 -39.04 -16.59 15.59
C MET A 423 -38.02 -15.51 15.95
N GLU A 424 -38.53 -14.30 16.09
CA GLU A 424 -38.01 -13.32 17.03
C GLU A 424 -37.92 -14.02 18.40
N MET A 425 -36.70 -14.38 18.81
CA MET A 425 -36.38 -14.63 20.21
C MET A 425 -35.28 -13.66 20.60
N ASP A 426 -35.71 -12.55 21.19
CA ASP A 426 -34.94 -11.85 22.21
C ASP A 426 -34.60 -12.86 23.31
N MET A 427 -33.32 -13.24 23.36
CA MET A 427 -32.71 -13.78 24.56
C MET A 427 -31.44 -12.98 24.82
N GLU A 428 -31.64 -11.85 25.50
CA GLU A 428 -30.64 -11.30 26.42
C GLU A 428 -30.28 -12.41 27.42
N MET A 429 -29.15 -13.08 27.19
CA MET A 429 -28.48 -13.88 28.20
C MET A 429 -27.17 -13.18 28.53
N ASP A 430 -27.26 -12.28 29.51
CA ASP A 430 -26.11 -11.88 30.33
C ASP A 430 -25.56 -13.14 30.99
N MET A 431 -24.41 -13.59 30.53
CA MET A 431 -23.52 -14.47 31.29
C MET A 431 -22.16 -13.80 31.38
N ASP A 432 -22.02 -12.94 32.38
CA ASP A 432 -20.73 -12.64 32.99
C ASP A 432 -20.16 -13.94 33.57
N MET A 433 -19.25 -14.57 32.83
CA MET A 433 -18.31 -15.53 33.39
C MET A 433 -16.91 -14.91 33.36
N ASP A 434 -16.58 -14.20 34.43
CA ASP A 434 -15.21 -13.97 34.83
C ASP A 434 -14.57 -15.34 35.13
N MET A 435 -13.78 -15.85 34.20
CA MET A 435 -12.80 -16.92 34.46
C MET A 435 -11.41 -16.34 34.32
N ASP A 436 -10.95 -15.71 35.41
CA ASP A 436 -9.53 -15.52 35.69
C ASP A 436 -8.91 -16.90 35.92
N MET A 437 -8.37 -17.50 34.85
CA MET A 437 -7.40 -18.58 34.96
C MET A 437 -6.03 -18.04 34.60
N GLU A 438 -5.35 -17.46 35.59
CA GLU A 438 -3.90 -17.33 35.60
C GLU A 438 -3.30 -18.75 35.66
N MET A 439 -3.01 -19.34 34.50
CA MET A 439 -2.09 -20.47 34.42
C MET A 439 -0.68 -19.93 34.19
N GLU A 440 0.02 -19.64 35.28
CA GLU A 440 1.49 -19.62 35.30
C GLU A 440 1.96 -21.07 35.09
N MET A 441 2.25 -21.43 33.83
CA MET A 441 3.03 -22.63 33.52
C MET A 441 4.50 -22.25 33.48
N ASP A 442 5.17 -22.34 34.63
CA ASP A 442 6.61 -22.50 34.70
C ASP A 442 6.98 -23.87 34.12
N MET A 443 7.39 -23.89 32.85
CA MET A 443 8.12 -25.01 32.27
C MET A 443 9.59 -24.63 32.13
N GLU A 444 10.35 -24.78 33.22
CA GLU A 444 11.79 -25.01 33.15
C GLU A 444 12.01 -26.40 32.53
N MET A 445 12.11 -26.47 31.21
CA MET A 445 12.66 -27.65 30.52
C MET A 445 14.19 -27.54 30.53
N GLU A 446 14.82 -28.08 31.57
CA GLU A 446 16.18 -28.58 31.49
C GLU A 446 16.17 -29.82 30.58
N MET A 447 16.47 -29.64 29.29
CA MET A 447 16.80 -30.76 28.40
C MET A 447 18.30 -31.01 28.46
N ASP A 448 18.70 -31.89 29.38
CA ASP A 448 19.94 -32.65 29.30
C ASP A 448 19.85 -33.58 28.07
N MET A 449 20.47 -33.19 26.96
CA MET A 449 20.79 -34.11 25.87
C MET A 449 22.24 -34.55 26.02
N GLU A 450 22.43 -35.66 26.73
CA GLU A 450 23.66 -36.44 26.66
C GLU A 450 23.84 -37.02 25.24
N MET A 451 25.04 -36.83 24.71
CA MET A 451 25.52 -37.31 23.43
C MET A 451 25.75 -38.83 23.45
N GLU A 452 25.20 -39.55 22.46
CA GLU A 452 25.85 -40.76 21.94
C GLU A 452 26.27 -40.49 20.49
N MET A 453 27.57 -40.21 20.31
CA MET A 453 28.25 -40.13 19.02
C MET A 453 28.68 -41.55 18.62
N ASP A 454 27.91 -42.20 17.74
CA ASP A 454 28.41 -43.35 16.99
C ASP A 454 29.24 -42.84 15.80
N MET A 455 30.56 -42.80 15.99
CA MET A 455 31.55 -42.59 14.94
C MET A 455 31.86 -43.91 14.23
N ASP A 456 31.16 -44.19 13.13
CA ASP A 456 31.63 -45.16 12.13
C ASP A 456 32.75 -44.51 11.28
N MET A 457 33.99 -44.65 11.77
CA MET A 457 35.19 -44.39 10.96
C MET A 457 35.54 -45.63 10.14
N GLU A 458 34.99 -45.73 8.94
CA GLU A 458 35.51 -46.65 7.92
C GLU A 458 36.78 -46.01 7.30
N MET A 459 37.94 -46.47 7.79
CA MET A 459 39.25 -46.16 7.23
C MET A 459 39.42 -46.89 5.88
N ASP A 460 39.38 -46.13 4.79
CA ASP A 460 39.90 -46.59 3.50
C ASP A 460 41.27 -45.97 3.23
N MET A 461 42.30 -46.82 3.21
CA MET A 461 43.68 -46.49 2.87
C MET A 461 44.41 -47.81 2.56
N PRO A 462 45.51 -47.80 1.80
CA PRO A 462 45.64 -47.39 0.42
C PRO A 462 46.22 -48.55 -0.42
N GLY A 463 45.81 -48.69 -1.68
CA GLY A 463 46.32 -49.71 -2.60
C GLY A 463 47.24 -49.13 -3.67
N GLU A 464 48.54 -49.36 -3.51
CA GLU A 464 49.61 -49.11 -4.48
C GLU A 464 49.38 -49.81 -5.83
N GLY A 465 49.91 -49.23 -6.92
CA GLY A 465 50.46 -50.04 -8.02
C GLY A 465 50.17 -49.59 -9.45
N PHE A 466 51.23 -49.05 -10.08
CA PHE A 466 51.55 -48.95 -11.53
C PHE A 466 51.01 -47.77 -12.35
#